data_AF-A0A5J4LQA6-F1
#
_entry.id   AF-A0A5J4LQA6-F1
#
_cell.length_a   1.000
_cell.length_b   1.000
_cell.length_c   1.000
_cell.angle_alpha   90.00
_cell.angle_beta   90.00
_cell.angle_gamma   90.00
#
_symmetry.space_group_name_H-M   'P 1'
#
loop_
_entity.id
_entity.type
_entity.pdbx_description
1 polymer ?
#
loop_
_entity_poly.entity_id
_entity_poly.type
_entity_poly.pdbx_seq_one_letter_code
_entity_poly.pdbx_strand_id
1 'polypeptide(L)'
;MAEKETEIRAVAQLADHVHWVREWPDKPTWRDRLRRWAYPEFYRFDRTATPPRPWADRPAGAYERTGWRIRAAYFGSDLAFEVEYVVCDLCEIGWVESPHSYEGYTRCRLASAALRSLRRYYPGVQWHTGGGHFRESEPFWDSVSVDVPGGYAQQERCHHVEPWRAQ
;
A
#
# COMPACT_ATOMS: atom_id res chain seq x y z
N MET A 1 3.69 10.56 24.69
CA MET A 1 2.56 10.29 23.77
C MET A 1 2.40 11.39 22.73
N ALA A 2 2.29 12.66 23.11
CA ALA A 2 2.15 13.78 22.16
C ALA A 2 3.35 13.97 21.21
N GLU A 3 4.57 13.71 21.70
CA GLU A 3 5.79 13.78 20.89
C GLU A 3 5.82 12.70 19.80
N LYS A 4 5.59 11.42 20.17
CA LYS A 4 5.45 10.31 19.22
C LYS A 4 4.34 10.56 18.19
N GLU A 5 3.20 11.12 18.59
CA GLU A 5 2.13 11.47 17.64
C GLU A 5 2.57 12.56 16.65
N THR A 6 3.31 13.57 17.12
CA THR A 6 3.88 14.62 16.27
C THR A 6 4.86 14.06 15.24
N GLU A 7 5.73 13.13 15.66
CA GLU A 7 6.69 12.48 14.77
C GLU A 7 5.99 11.59 13.73
N ILE A 8 4.95 10.84 14.12
CA ILE A 8 4.16 10.04 13.16
C ILE A 8 3.41 10.96 12.18
N ARG A 9 2.91 12.12 12.63
CA ARG A 9 2.32 13.12 11.72
C ARG A 9 3.34 13.68 10.73
N ALA A 10 4.61 13.79 11.11
CA ALA A 10 5.69 14.14 10.19
C ALA A 10 5.90 13.05 9.12
N VAL A 11 5.77 11.77 9.49
CA VAL A 11 5.73 10.67 8.50
C VAL A 11 4.59 10.86 7.50
N ALA A 12 3.38 11.22 7.95
CA ALA A 12 2.26 11.47 7.05
C ALA A 12 2.53 12.62 6.05
N GLN A 13 3.32 13.63 6.42
CA GLN A 13 3.71 14.72 5.51
C GLN A 13 4.68 14.25 4.41
N LEU A 14 5.42 13.16 4.65
CA LEU A 14 6.36 12.58 3.70
C LEU A 14 5.73 11.56 2.74
N ALA A 15 4.40 11.43 2.72
CA ALA A 15 3.70 10.46 1.89
C ALA A 15 3.95 10.63 0.38
N ASP A 16 4.36 11.80 -0.09
CA ASP A 16 4.74 12.02 -1.50
C ASP A 16 6.18 11.54 -1.81
N HIS A 17 7.00 11.24 -0.80
CA HIS A 17 8.40 10.80 -0.94
C HIS A 17 8.52 9.29 -0.80
N VAL A 18 8.02 8.58 -1.80
CA VAL A 18 7.90 7.12 -1.78
C VAL A 18 9.11 6.45 -2.41
N HIS A 19 9.69 5.48 -1.70
CA HIS A 19 10.69 4.60 -2.28
C HIS A 19 10.04 3.49 -3.10
N TRP A 20 10.37 3.40 -4.39
CA TRP A 20 9.83 2.39 -5.29
C TRP A 20 10.68 1.14 -5.30
N VAL A 21 10.14 0.06 -4.74
CA VAL A 21 10.75 -1.26 -4.84
C VAL A 21 10.25 -1.91 -6.12
N ARG A 22 11.13 -2.06 -7.11
CA ARG A 22 10.81 -2.65 -8.43
C ARG A 22 10.56 -4.15 -8.33
N GLU A 23 11.42 -4.83 -7.58
CA GLU A 23 11.37 -6.28 -7.35
C GLU A 23 11.31 -6.52 -5.85
N TRP A 24 10.17 -7.03 -5.37
CA TRP A 24 10.13 -7.66 -4.06
C TRP A 24 10.58 -9.10 -4.27
N PRO A 25 11.44 -9.68 -3.41
CA PRO A 25 11.88 -11.05 -3.62
C PRO A 25 10.63 -11.94 -3.74
N ASP A 26 10.58 -12.71 -4.84
CA ASP A 26 9.59 -13.77 -5.03
C ASP A 26 9.54 -14.66 -3.78
N LYS A 27 8.42 -15.38 -3.59
CA LYS A 27 8.39 -16.45 -2.58
C LYS A 27 9.67 -17.28 -2.76
N PRO A 28 10.52 -17.40 -1.73
CA PRO A 28 11.78 -18.11 -1.88
C PRO A 28 11.46 -19.51 -2.40
N THR A 29 12.00 -19.82 -3.57
CA THR A 29 11.89 -21.15 -4.17
C THR A 29 12.47 -22.17 -3.20
N TRP A 30 12.22 -23.46 -3.42
CA TRP A 30 12.86 -24.50 -2.60
C TRP A 30 14.39 -24.36 -2.63
N ARG A 31 14.97 -23.88 -3.73
CA ARG A 31 16.41 -23.59 -3.87
C ARG A 31 16.83 -22.39 -3.01
N ASP A 32 16.02 -21.35 -2.96
CA ASP A 32 16.28 -20.19 -2.08
C ASP A 32 16.17 -20.57 -0.61
N ARG A 33 15.22 -21.44 -0.24
CA ARG A 33 15.11 -21.99 1.12
C ARG A 33 16.32 -22.86 1.48
N LEU A 34 16.78 -23.69 0.53
CA LEU A 34 17.95 -24.54 0.72
C LEU A 34 19.23 -23.70 0.84
N ARG A 35 19.39 -22.65 0.01
CA ARG A 35 20.49 -21.69 0.10
C ARG A 35 20.44 -20.88 1.39
N ARG A 36 19.25 -20.48 1.86
CA ARG A 36 19.04 -19.82 3.15
C ARG A 36 19.41 -20.70 4.33
N TRP A 37 19.18 -22.01 4.23
CA TRP A 37 19.62 -22.99 5.22
C TRP A 37 21.13 -23.22 5.18
N ALA A 38 21.71 -23.31 3.98
CA ALA A 38 23.14 -23.59 3.79
C ALA A 38 24.05 -22.38 4.05
N TYR A 39 23.57 -21.16 3.79
CA TYR A 39 24.34 -19.92 3.93
C TYR A 39 23.50 -18.79 4.55
N PRO A 40 23.09 -18.92 5.83
CA PRO A 40 22.25 -17.94 6.51
C PRO A 40 22.89 -16.54 6.61
N GLU A 41 24.21 -16.43 6.53
CA GLU A 41 24.98 -15.18 6.61
C GLU A 41 24.74 -14.21 5.44
N PHE A 42 24.37 -14.70 4.26
CA PHE A 42 24.05 -13.85 3.08
C PHE A 42 22.59 -13.38 3.06
N TYR A 43 21.71 -13.95 3.88
CA TYR A 43 20.26 -13.68 3.91
C TYR A 43 19.80 -13.03 5.23
N ARG A 44 20.63 -12.15 5.80
CA ARG A 44 20.19 -11.26 6.87
C ARG A 44 19.15 -10.28 6.33
N PHE A 45 17.87 -10.66 6.45
CA PHE A 45 16.78 -9.68 6.47
C PHE A 45 16.96 -8.86 7.74
N ASP A 46 17.65 -7.75 7.60
CA ASP A 46 17.91 -6.84 8.70
C ASP A 46 16.62 -6.09 9.02
N ARG A 47 15.89 -6.58 10.04
CA ARG A 47 14.71 -5.88 10.59
C ARG A 47 15.06 -4.50 11.16
N THR A 48 16.35 -4.20 11.32
CA THR A 48 16.88 -2.90 11.78
C THR A 48 17.35 -2.03 10.62
N ALA A 49 17.41 -2.54 9.39
CA ALA A 49 17.72 -1.73 8.22
C ALA A 49 16.61 -0.69 8.05
N THR A 50 16.97 0.58 8.25
CA THR A 50 16.06 1.69 8.09
C THR A 50 15.58 1.70 6.64
N PRO A 51 14.27 1.54 6.37
CA PRO A 51 13.77 1.63 5.00
C PRO A 51 14.16 3.01 4.46
N PRO A 52 14.58 3.12 3.18
CA PRO A 52 15.28 4.29 2.67
C PRO A 52 14.52 5.61 2.82
N ARG A 53 13.21 5.60 3.07
CA ARG A 53 12.34 6.70 3.51
C ARG A 53 11.14 6.12 4.25
N PRO A 54 10.36 6.90 5.02
CA PRO A 54 9.25 6.35 5.79
C PRO A 54 8.07 5.86 4.93
N TRP A 55 8.15 5.92 3.60
CA TRP A 55 7.17 5.36 2.68
C TRP A 55 7.83 4.51 1.60
N ALA A 56 7.24 3.36 1.30
CA ALA A 56 7.67 2.47 0.23
C ALA A 56 6.50 1.89 -0.54
N ASP A 57 6.64 1.78 -1.86
CA ASP A 57 5.72 1.04 -2.72
C ASP A 57 6.39 -0.26 -3.15
N ARG A 58 5.79 -1.38 -2.79
CA ARG A 58 6.27 -2.73 -3.11
C ARG A 58 5.21 -3.54 -3.86
N PRO A 59 5.57 -4.48 -4.74
CA PRO A 59 4.62 -5.46 -5.27
C PRO A 59 3.84 -6.15 -4.15
N ALA A 60 2.54 -6.36 -4.32
CA ALA A 60 1.66 -7.05 -3.35
C ALA A 60 1.88 -8.59 -3.32
N GLY A 61 3.08 -9.06 -3.68
CA GLY A 61 3.36 -10.45 -4.04
C GLY A 61 3.08 -11.48 -2.93
N ALA A 62 2.05 -12.30 -3.13
CA ALA A 62 1.85 -13.65 -2.57
C ALA A 62 0.59 -14.36 -3.12
N TYR A 63 -0.40 -13.60 -3.62
CA TYR A 63 -1.70 -14.08 -4.10
C TYR A 63 -2.01 -13.51 -5.50
N GLU A 64 -1.50 -14.06 -6.60
CA GLU A 64 -2.09 -13.99 -7.98
C GLU A 64 -2.57 -12.62 -8.56
N ARG A 65 -2.30 -11.50 -7.90
CA ARG A 65 -2.81 -10.16 -8.20
C ARG A 65 -1.77 -9.38 -8.97
N THR A 66 -1.50 -9.84 -10.19
CA THR A 66 -0.58 -9.20 -11.13
C THR A 66 -0.91 -7.70 -11.24
N GLY A 67 0.10 -6.84 -11.12
CA GLY A 67 -0.05 -5.38 -11.18
C GLY A 67 -0.37 -4.68 -9.85
N TRP A 68 -0.79 -5.41 -8.82
CA TRP A 68 -1.08 -4.82 -7.50
C TRP A 68 0.18 -4.47 -6.72
N ARG A 69 0.08 -3.39 -5.95
CA ARG A 69 1.14 -2.85 -5.11
C ARG A 69 0.62 -2.58 -3.70
N ILE A 70 1.51 -2.66 -2.73
CA ILE A 70 1.29 -2.21 -1.35
C ILE A 70 2.10 -0.94 -1.15
N ARG A 71 1.41 0.14 -0.77
CA ARG A 71 2.03 1.34 -0.21
C ARG A 71 2.12 1.19 1.30
N ALA A 72 3.34 1.13 1.81
CA ALA A 72 3.62 0.94 3.23
C ALA A 72 4.28 2.19 3.84
N ALA A 73 3.88 2.53 5.07
CA ALA A 73 4.52 3.55 5.89
C ALA A 73 5.29 2.90 7.05
N TYR A 74 6.51 3.38 7.29
CA TYR A 74 7.37 2.92 8.37
C TYR A 74 7.69 4.07 9.33
N PHE A 75 7.61 3.78 10.63
CA PHE A 75 8.06 4.66 11.70
C PHE A 75 9.26 4.00 12.38
N GLY A 76 10.47 4.45 12.06
CA GLY A 76 11.69 3.70 12.40
C GLY A 76 11.71 2.35 11.67
N SER A 77 11.78 1.25 12.43
CA SER A 77 11.66 -0.13 11.92
C SER A 77 10.22 -0.67 11.90
N ASP A 78 9.27 0.05 12.51
CA ASP A 78 7.91 -0.44 12.68
C ASP A 78 7.08 -0.17 11.44
N LEU A 79 6.35 -1.19 10.97
CA LEU A 79 5.33 -1.02 9.95
C LEU A 79 4.11 -0.34 10.58
N ALA A 80 3.88 0.92 10.23
CA ALA A 80 2.86 1.75 10.84
C ALA A 80 1.53 1.70 10.07
N PHE A 81 1.61 1.58 8.75
CA PHE A 81 0.44 1.59 7.87
C PHE A 81 0.73 0.85 6.57
N GLU A 82 -0.29 0.23 5.99
CA GLU A 82 -0.25 -0.22 4.61
C GLU A 82 -1.60 -0.12 3.89
N VAL A 83 -1.56 -0.03 2.56
CA VAL A 83 -2.73 -0.06 1.70
C VAL A 83 -2.38 -0.71 0.37
N GLU A 84 -3.26 -1.58 -0.11
CA GLU A 84 -3.15 -2.21 -1.42
C GLU A 84 -3.76 -1.29 -2.48
N TYR A 85 -3.13 -1.22 -3.65
CA TYR A 85 -3.68 -0.51 -4.79
C TYR A 85 -3.25 -1.12 -6.12
N VAL A 86 -4.04 -0.86 -7.16
CA VAL A 86 -3.67 -1.09 -8.56
C VAL A 86 -4.23 0.04 -9.41
N VAL A 87 -3.53 0.40 -10.48
CA VAL A 87 -3.99 1.36 -11.49
C VAL A 87 -4.02 0.66 -12.84
N CYS A 88 -5.13 0.81 -13.55
CA CYS A 88 -5.27 0.44 -14.94
C CYS A 88 -5.08 1.69 -15.81
N ASP A 89 -3.91 1.83 -16.42
CA ASP A 89 -3.61 2.98 -17.27
C ASP A 89 -4.52 3.04 -18.52
N LEU A 90 -5.02 1.89 -19.01
CA LEU A 90 -5.92 1.83 -20.16
C LEU A 90 -7.34 2.33 -19.85
N CYS A 91 -7.80 2.14 -18.62
CA CYS A 91 -9.14 2.58 -18.21
C CYS A 91 -9.12 3.90 -17.44
N GLU A 92 -7.94 4.39 -17.06
CA GLU A 92 -7.75 5.53 -16.15
C GLU A 92 -8.49 5.32 -14.81
N ILE A 93 -8.49 4.08 -14.30
CA ILE A 93 -9.15 3.69 -13.06
C ILE A 93 -8.14 3.07 -12.10
N GLY A 94 -8.20 3.46 -10.84
CA GLY A 94 -7.43 2.93 -9.73
C GLY A 94 -8.33 2.31 -8.67
N TRP A 95 -7.89 1.18 -8.11
CA TRP A 95 -8.57 0.53 -7.00
C TRP A 95 -7.67 0.56 -5.77
N VAL A 96 -8.28 0.78 -4.61
CA VAL A 96 -7.64 0.77 -3.31
C VAL A 96 -8.33 -0.24 -2.41
N GLU A 97 -7.54 -1.02 -1.68
CA GLU A 97 -8.02 -2.06 -0.78
C GLU A 97 -7.24 -2.11 0.52
N SER A 98 -7.91 -2.62 1.55
CA SER A 98 -7.31 -2.95 2.85
C SER A 98 -6.42 -1.85 3.46
N PRO A 99 -6.84 -0.56 3.51
CA PRO A 99 -6.08 0.43 4.26
C PRO A 99 -6.06 0.03 5.74
N HIS A 100 -4.88 -0.24 6.26
CA HIS A 100 -4.71 -0.75 7.61
C HIS A 100 -3.64 0.05 8.36
N SER A 101 -4.01 0.62 9.50
CA SER A 101 -3.06 1.21 10.44
C SER A 101 -2.87 0.22 11.59
N TYR A 102 -1.61 -0.12 11.89
CA TYR A 102 -1.29 -1.02 13.00
C TYR A 102 -1.55 -0.35 14.36
N GLU A 103 -1.64 -1.16 15.41
CA GLU A 103 -1.86 -0.68 16.77
C GLU A 103 -0.85 0.41 17.16
N GLY A 104 -1.34 1.49 17.77
CA GLY A 104 -0.52 2.66 18.13
C GLY A 104 -0.26 3.66 17.00
N TYR A 105 -0.70 3.37 15.77
CA TYR A 105 -0.57 4.26 14.60
C TYR A 105 -1.92 4.74 14.04
N THR A 106 -3.03 4.35 14.66
CA THR A 106 -4.38 4.81 14.28
C THR A 106 -4.54 6.31 14.53
N ARG A 107 -5.45 6.96 13.79
CA ARG A 107 -5.75 8.42 13.88
C ARG A 107 -4.56 9.36 13.61
N CYS A 108 -3.43 8.84 13.10
CA CYS A 108 -2.24 9.63 12.76
C CYS A 108 -2.24 10.15 11.30
N ARG A 109 -3.40 10.10 10.61
CA ARG A 109 -3.61 10.56 9.22
C ARG A 109 -2.78 9.83 8.15
N LEU A 110 -2.13 8.70 8.48
CA LEU A 110 -1.34 7.91 7.53
C LEU A 110 -2.18 7.45 6.33
N ALA A 111 -3.39 6.93 6.57
CA ALA A 111 -4.29 6.49 5.51
C ALA A 111 -4.66 7.61 4.54
N SER A 112 -5.17 8.73 5.06
CA SER A 112 -5.54 9.89 4.23
C SER A 112 -4.32 10.45 3.46
N ALA A 113 -3.14 10.43 4.06
CA ALA A 113 -1.91 10.86 3.41
C ALA A 113 -1.48 9.93 2.27
N ALA A 114 -1.56 8.61 2.48
CA ALA A 114 -1.25 7.61 1.46
C ALA A 114 -2.15 7.76 0.24
N LEU A 115 -3.46 7.87 0.45
CA LEU A 115 -4.46 8.03 -0.61
C LEU A 115 -4.27 9.35 -1.37
N ARG A 116 -4.03 10.46 -0.66
CA ARG A 116 -3.73 11.75 -1.29
C ARG A 116 -2.47 11.69 -2.15
N SER A 117 -1.42 11.05 -1.65
CA SER A 117 -0.19 10.87 -2.40
C SER A 117 -0.40 10.02 -3.66
N LEU A 118 -1.21 8.94 -3.58
CA LEU A 118 -1.56 8.13 -4.75
C LEU A 118 -2.25 8.98 -5.83
N ARG A 119 -3.22 9.81 -5.44
CA ARG A 119 -3.93 10.71 -6.37
C ARG A 119 -3.01 11.73 -7.05
N ARG A 120 -2.02 12.25 -6.32
CA ARG A 120 -1.03 13.18 -6.88
C ARG A 120 -0.10 12.50 -7.87
N TYR A 121 0.28 11.27 -7.59
CA TYR A 121 1.17 10.49 -8.45
C TYR A 121 0.46 10.00 -9.72
N TYR A 122 -0.85 9.73 -9.64
CA TYR A 122 -1.69 9.31 -10.77
C TYR A 122 -2.80 10.35 -11.05
N PRO A 123 -2.46 11.52 -11.63
CA PRO A 123 -3.45 12.52 -11.98
C PRO A 123 -4.41 11.99 -13.07
N GLY A 124 -5.69 12.37 -12.99
CA GLY A 124 -6.71 11.96 -13.97
C GLY A 124 -7.34 10.59 -13.70
N VAL A 125 -6.73 9.76 -12.84
CA VAL A 125 -7.29 8.45 -12.47
C VAL A 125 -8.52 8.59 -11.57
N GLN A 126 -9.57 7.86 -11.90
CA GLN A 126 -10.74 7.68 -11.05
C GLN A 126 -10.47 6.60 -10.00
N TRP A 127 -10.70 6.91 -8.73
CA TRP A 127 -10.34 6.05 -7.61
C TRP A 127 -11.57 5.39 -6.98
N HIS A 128 -11.51 4.06 -6.88
CA HIS A 128 -12.57 3.20 -6.39
C HIS A 128 -12.07 2.24 -5.30
N THR A 129 -13.00 1.55 -4.65
CA THR A 129 -12.69 0.42 -3.78
C THR A 129 -13.20 -0.88 -4.39
N GLY A 130 -12.53 -2.00 -4.09
CA GLY A 130 -13.00 -3.34 -4.50
C GLY A 130 -14.13 -3.91 -3.62
N GLY A 131 -14.61 -3.16 -2.62
CA GLY A 131 -15.80 -3.51 -1.81
C GLY A 131 -15.56 -4.31 -0.52
N GLY A 132 -14.36 -4.85 -0.27
CA GLY A 132 -14.12 -5.80 0.84
C GLY A 132 -14.37 -5.25 2.27
N HIS A 133 -13.97 -4.00 2.54
CA HIS A 133 -14.09 -3.38 3.87
C HIS A 133 -14.85 -2.05 3.85
N PHE A 134 -15.65 -1.81 2.80
CA PHE A 134 -16.29 -0.52 2.58
C PHE A 134 -17.33 -0.19 3.68
N ARG A 135 -18.19 -1.15 4.04
CA ARG A 135 -19.32 -0.93 4.97
C ARG A 135 -18.93 -0.68 6.43
N GLU A 136 -17.80 -1.23 6.88
CA GLU A 136 -17.35 -1.10 8.27
C GLU A 136 -16.57 0.21 8.53
N SER A 137 -16.21 0.92 7.46
CA SER A 137 -15.37 2.12 7.49
C SER A 137 -15.95 3.28 6.67
N GLU A 138 -17.28 3.29 6.48
CA GLU A 138 -18.01 4.30 5.70
C GLU A 138 -17.63 5.75 6.07
N PRO A 139 -17.58 6.17 7.36
CA PRO A 139 -17.20 7.53 7.72
C PRO A 139 -15.77 7.92 7.30
N PHE A 140 -14.86 6.94 7.26
CA PHE A 140 -13.49 7.18 6.79
C PHE A 140 -13.49 7.39 5.27
N TRP A 141 -14.20 6.55 4.52
CA TRP A 141 -14.29 6.65 3.06
C TRP A 141 -14.96 7.94 2.62
N ASP A 142 -16.06 8.34 3.26
CA ASP A 142 -16.74 9.62 3.03
C ASP A 142 -15.81 10.81 3.25
N SER A 143 -14.94 10.75 4.26
CA SER A 143 -14.00 11.83 4.54
C SER A 143 -12.91 11.96 3.47
N VAL A 144 -12.46 10.84 2.88
CA VAL A 144 -11.33 10.85 1.94
C VAL A 144 -11.76 10.88 0.46
N SER A 145 -13.06 10.72 0.19
CA SER A 145 -13.67 10.74 -1.15
C SER A 145 -14.01 12.14 -1.67
N VAL A 146 -14.02 13.16 -0.80
CA VAL A 146 -14.31 14.54 -1.18
C VAL A 146 -13.39 15.00 -2.31
N ASP A 147 -14.00 15.49 -3.40
CA ASP A 147 -13.34 15.95 -4.62
C ASP A 147 -12.45 14.90 -5.32
N VAL A 148 -12.69 13.61 -5.06
CA VAL A 148 -11.99 12.51 -5.72
C VAL A 148 -12.86 11.94 -6.83
N PRO A 149 -12.42 11.96 -8.11
CA PRO A 149 -13.10 11.24 -9.18
C PRO A 149 -13.28 9.76 -8.82
N GLY A 150 -14.48 9.21 -8.97
CA GLY A 150 -14.84 7.86 -8.51
C GLY A 150 -15.21 7.75 -7.03
N GLY A 151 -14.80 8.72 -6.20
CA GLY A 151 -15.24 8.89 -4.82
C GLY A 151 -14.95 7.70 -3.89
N TYR A 152 -14.01 6.83 -4.25
CA TYR A 152 -13.80 5.54 -3.59
C TYR A 152 -15.06 4.67 -3.53
N ALA A 153 -16.06 4.94 -4.38
CA ALA A 153 -17.24 4.12 -4.51
C ALA A 153 -16.83 2.70 -4.92
N GLN A 154 -17.60 1.71 -4.45
CA GLN A 154 -17.37 0.34 -4.83
C GLN A 154 -17.56 0.18 -6.34
N GLN A 155 -16.54 -0.35 -7.02
CA GLN A 155 -16.60 -0.64 -8.45
C GLN A 155 -15.88 -1.94 -8.77
N GLU A 156 -16.47 -2.74 -9.66
CA GLU A 156 -15.84 -3.95 -10.15
C GLU A 156 -14.51 -3.64 -10.86
N ARG A 157 -13.55 -4.53 -10.65
CA ARG A 157 -12.21 -4.39 -11.23
C ARG A 157 -12.27 -4.73 -12.72
N CYS A 158 -11.61 -3.95 -13.56
CA CYS A 158 -11.61 -4.21 -14.99
C CYS A 158 -10.80 -5.47 -15.34
N HIS A 159 -11.11 -6.07 -16.49
CA HIS A 159 -10.43 -7.28 -16.96
C HIS A 159 -8.92 -7.09 -17.19
N HIS A 160 -8.42 -5.86 -17.36
CA HIS A 160 -6.98 -5.62 -17.51
C HIS A 160 -6.19 -5.88 -16.22
N VAL A 161 -6.81 -5.65 -15.05
CA VAL A 161 -6.17 -5.85 -13.73
C VAL A 161 -6.60 -7.15 -13.07
N GLU A 162 -7.70 -7.75 -13.53
CA GLU A 162 -8.15 -9.10 -13.15
C GLU A 162 -8.62 -9.91 -14.37
N PRO A 163 -7.68 -10.37 -15.23
CA PRO A 163 -8.01 -11.07 -16.48
C PRO A 163 -8.74 -12.40 -16.28
N TRP A 164 -8.63 -12.99 -15.09
CA TRP A 164 -9.21 -14.30 -14.76
C TRP A 164 -10.73 -14.26 -14.50
N ARG A 165 -11.32 -13.08 -14.26
CA ARG A 165 -12.78 -12.93 -14.01
C ARG A 165 -13.64 -12.90 -15.27
N ALA A 166 -13.02 -12.87 -16.45
CA ALA A 166 -13.74 -12.83 -17.74
C ALA A 166 -14.13 -14.23 -18.28
N GLN A 167 -14.08 -15.28 -17.45
CA GLN A 167 -14.46 -16.66 -17.79
C GLN A 167 -15.80 -17.05 -17.16
#